data_AF-A0AAW6U2V3-F1
#
_entry.id   AF-A0AAW6U2V3-F1
#
_cell.length_a   1.000
_cell.length_b   1.000
_cell.length_c   1.000
_cell.angle_alpha   90.00
_cell.angle_beta   90.00
_cell.angle_gamma   90.00
#
_symmetry.space_group_name_H-M   'P 1'
#
loop_
_entity.id
_entity.type
_entity.pdbx_description
1 polymer ?
#
loop_
_entity_poly.entity_id
_entity_poly.type
_entity_poly.pdbx_seq_one_letter_code
_entity_poly.pdbx_strand_id
1 'polypeptide(L)' 'MTESEVIAFLRVPEISKAKDHRHVIEHLKRMRGLPCIHIARQPLYPRAAILDWIEREVEKGTR' A
#
# COMPACT_ATOMS: atom_id res chain seq x y z
N MET A 1 -8.15 6.84 -1.56
CA MET A 1 -8.21 6.03 -0.33
C MET A 1 -7.27 6.61 0.70
N THR A 2 -7.71 6.71 1.94
CA THR A 2 -6.89 7.03 3.11
C THR A 2 -6.01 5.83 3.48
N GLU A 3 -5.13 6.02 4.46
CA GLU A 3 -4.26 4.94 4.95
C GLU A 3 -5.05 3.75 5.51
N SER A 4 -6.08 4.00 6.31
CA SER A 4 -6.95 2.94 6.86
C SER A 4 -7.65 2.15 5.76
N GLU A 5 -8.12 2.83 4.71
CA GLU A 5 -8.74 2.17 3.56
C GLU A 5 -7.74 1.32 2.77
N VAL A 6 -6.49 1.78 2.59
CA VAL A 6 -5.45 1.00 1.92
C VAL A 6 -5.08 -0.25 2.72
N ILE A 7 -4.99 -0.14 4.04
CA ILE A 7 -4.70 -1.25 4.95
C ILE A 7 -5.79 -2.33 4.83
N ALA A 8 -7.06 -1.92 4.81
CA ALA A 8 -8.18 -2.82 4.61
C ALA A 8 -8.20 -3.41 3.20
N PHE A 9 -7.94 -2.60 2.17
CA PHE A 9 -7.92 -3.01 0.78
C PHE A 9 -6.87 -4.09 0.49
N LEU A 10 -5.65 -3.91 1.01
CA LEU A 10 -4.56 -4.88 0.88
C LEU A 10 -4.66 -6.05 1.87
N ARG A 11 -5.69 -6.07 2.73
CA ARG A 11 -5.88 -7.07 3.80
C ARG A 11 -4.64 -7.26 4.67
N VAL A 12 -3.92 -6.17 4.95
CA VAL A 12 -2.68 -6.19 5.75
C VAL A 12 -2.85 -6.95 7.08
N PRO A 13 -3.97 -6.82 7.83
CA PRO A 13 -4.17 -7.56 9.07
C PRO A 13 -4.24 -9.08 8.90
N GLU A 14 -4.63 -9.57 7.73
CA GLU A 14 -4.70 -11.01 7.43
C GLU A 14 -3.34 -11.58 7.03
N ILE A 15 -2.51 -10.78 6.35
CA ILE A 15 -1.22 -11.21 5.81
C ILE A 15 -0.03 -10.84 6.71
N SER A 16 -0.23 -9.97 7.69
CA SER A 16 0.82 -9.48 8.59
C SER A 16 0.37 -9.55 10.05
N LYS A 17 1.21 -10.15 10.91
CA LYS A 17 1.01 -10.18 12.37
C LYS A 17 1.50 -8.90 13.07
N ALA A 18 1.83 -7.85 12.31
CA ALA A 18 2.33 -6.60 12.88
C ALA A 18 1.26 -5.95 13.76
N LYS A 19 1.65 -5.50 14.96
CA LYS A 19 0.76 -4.73 15.85
C LYS A 19 0.43 -3.35 15.31
N ASP A 20 1.32 -2.78 14.49
CA ASP A 20 1.13 -1.51 13.82
C ASP A 20 1.18 -1.69 12.29
N HIS A 21 0.01 -1.63 11.67
CA HIS A 21 -0.13 -1.76 10.21
C HIS A 21 0.38 -0.52 9.46
N ARG A 22 0.57 0.63 10.13
CA ARG A 22 1.14 1.83 9.49
C ARG A 22 2.58 1.59 9.08
N HIS A 23 3.36 0.91 9.92
CA HIS A 23 4.74 0.54 9.59
C HIS A 23 4.80 -0.35 8.34
N VAL A 24 3.80 -1.20 8.10
CA VAL A 24 3.73 -2.00 6.87
C VAL A 24 3.54 -1.09 5.66
N ILE A 25 2.64 -0.11 5.74
CA ILE A 25 2.42 0.85 4.65
C ILE A 25 3.66 1.71 4.40
N GLU A 26 4.33 2.21 5.44
CA GLU A 26 5.59 2.95 5.29
C GLU A 26 6.69 2.09 4.68
N HIS A 27 6.79 0.83 5.09
CA HIS A 27 7.73 -0.13 4.51
C HIS A 27 7.44 -0.37 3.03
N LEU A 28 6.16 -0.55 2.64
CA LEU A 28 5.76 -0.68 1.25
C LEU A 28 6.07 0.58 0.43
N LYS A 29 5.88 1.78 0.99
CA LYS A 29 6.28 3.03 0.34
C LYS A 29 7.78 3.07 0.07
N ARG A 30 8.60 2.74 1.08
CA ARG A 30 10.07 2.84 0.98
C ARG A 30 10.69 1.76 0.11
N MET A 31 10.27 0.51 0.26
CA MET A 31 10.92 -0.64 -0.40
C MET A 31 10.30 -1.01 -1.73
N ARG A 32 8.99 -0.77 -1.89
CA ARG A 32 8.21 -1.24 -3.05
C ARG A 32 7.61 -0.09 -3.87
N GLY A 33 7.79 1.16 -3.44
CA GLY A 33 7.31 2.33 -4.16
C GLY A 33 5.79 2.45 -4.20
N LEU A 34 5.10 2.10 -3.11
CA LEU A 34 3.64 2.19 -3.01
C LEU A 34 3.13 3.58 -3.44
N PRO A 35 2.25 3.68 -4.45
CA PRO A 35 1.82 4.96 -4.99
C PRO A 35 0.97 5.73 -3.98
N CYS A 36 1.41 6.97 -3.69
CA CYS A 36 0.67 7.90 -2.85
C CYS A 36 0.81 9.32 -3.38
N ILE A 37 -0.24 10.12 -3.20
CA ILE A 37 -0.28 11.54 -3.53
C ILE A 37 -0.62 12.32 -2.26
N HIS A 38 -0.11 13.54 -2.11
CA HIS A 38 -0.43 14.39 -0.95
C HIS A 38 -1.43 15.46 -1.37
N ILE A 39 -2.65 15.39 -0.82
CA ILE A 39 -3.67 16.43 -1.01
C ILE A 39 -3.96 17.04 0.37
N ALA A 40 -3.92 18.37 0.46
CA ALA A 40 -4.16 19.09 1.71
C ALA A 40 -3.31 18.56 2.91
N ARG A 41 -2.03 18.24 2.64
CA ARG A 41 -1.06 17.68 3.61
C ARG A 41 -1.40 16.28 4.12
N GLN A 42 -2.40 15.60 3.54
CA GLN A 42 -2.76 14.23 3.86
C GLN A 42 -2.37 13.27 2.71
N PRO A 43 -1.80 12.09 3.02
CA PRO A 43 -1.52 11.08 2.03
C PRO A 43 -2.81 10.41 1.56
N LEU A 44 -2.99 10.35 0.25
CA LEU A 44 -4.06 9.65 -0.44
C LEU A 44 -3.46 8.61 -1.38
N TYR A 45 -4.12 7.47 -1.44
CA TYR A 45 -3.78 6.33 -2.29
C TYR A 45 -4.85 6.20 -3.37
N PRO A 46 -4.56 6.61 -4.62
CA PRO A 46 -5.50 6.45 -5.73
C PRO A 46 -5.72 4.96 -6.02
N ARG A 47 -6.98 4.52 -6.07
CA ARG A 47 -7.31 3.09 -6.23
C ARG A 47 -6.76 2.49 -7.52
N ALA A 48 -6.89 3.19 -8.65
CA ALA A 48 -6.34 2.74 -9.92
C ALA A 48 -4.82 2.55 -9.85
N ALA A 49 -4.08 3.52 -9.29
CA ALA A 49 -2.63 3.41 -9.13
C ALA A 49 -2.21 2.24 -8.23
N ILE A 50 -2.97 1.97 -7.16
CA ILE A 50 -2.71 0.82 -6.28
C ILE A 50 -2.94 -0.51 -7.01
N LEU A 51 -3.99 -0.61 -7.83
CA LEU A 51 -4.25 -1.81 -8.65
C LEU A 51 -3.12 -2.07 -9.65
N ASP A 52 -2.75 -1.07 -10.44
CA ASP A 52 -1.62 -1.14 -11.37
C ASP A 52 -0.31 -1.53 -10.66
N TRP A 53 -0.09 -0.99 -9.46
CA TRP A 53 1.08 -1.32 -8.66
C TRP A 53 1.06 -2.79 -8.19
N ILE A 54 -0.08 -3.31 -7.75
CA ILE A 54 -0.21 -4.73 -7.37
C ILE A 54 0.12 -5.63 -8.57
N GLU A 55 -0.45 -5.34 -9.74
CA GLU A 55 -0.19 -6.13 -10.97
C GLU A 55 1.31 -6.18 -11.29
N ARG A 56 2.01 -5.03 -11.21
CA ARG A 56 3.46 -4.96 -11.43
C ARG A 56 4.27 -5.71 -10.37
N GLU A 57 3.83 -5.71 -9.11
CA GLU A 57 4.52 -6.45 -8.06
C GLU A 57 4.33 -7.97 -8.18
N VAL A 58 3.19 -8.44 -8.68
CA VAL A 58 2.98 -9.86 -9.03
C VAL A 58 3.96 -10.31 -10.11
N GLU A 59 4.17 -9.50 -11.16
CA GLU A 59 5.13 -9.80 -12.22
C GLU A 59 6.57 -9.89 -11.71
N LYS A 60 6.96 -9.02 -10.78
CA LYS A 60 8.30 -9.04 -10.15
C LYS A 60 8.51 -10.23 -9.21
N GLY A 61 7.45 -10.73 -8.58
CA GLY A 61 7.51 -11.87 -7.65
C GLY A 61 7.52 -13.24 -8.32
N THR A 62 7.23 -13.31 -9.62
CA THR A 62 7.13 -14.58 -10.39
C THR A 62 8.46 -14.93 -11.11
N ARG A 63 9.61 -14.51 -10.58
CA ARG A 63 10.94 -14.80 -11.13
C ARG A 63 11.86 -15.47 -10.13
#